data_AF-A0ABD7NWV8-F1
#
_entry.id   AF-A0ABD7NWV8-F1
#
_cell.length_a   1.000
_cell.length_b   1.000
_cell.length_c   1.000
_cell.angle_alpha   90.00
_cell.angle_beta   90.00
_cell.angle_gamma   90.00
#
_symmetry.space_group_name_H-M   'P 1'
#
loop_
_entity.id
_entity.type
_entity.pdbx_description
1 polymer ?
#
loop_
_entity_poly.entity_id
_entity_poly.type
_entity_poly.pdbx_seq_one_letter_code
_entity_poly.pdbx_strand_id
1 'polypeptide(L)'
;MRETWVDYAKGIGIILVVFGHANRGLYSSGIYISPEIYHYLDNVIYSFHMPLFFFLSGLFFVSSIKNRSKKVFLWSKFKNVIYPYAVWSLIQGGVEVFFSKYTNAKTSISDVLLFPLYPRAQFWFLYALFMIFIICAIIYHKKYFLKLLPVFFLVSFVVYVCSGDFGNGFHFNYVSQNTVFFFLGCMFSKYY
;
A
#
# COMPACT_ATOMS: atom_id res chain seq x y z
N MET A 1 -16.67 -12.86 11.33
CA MET A 1 -16.98 -11.96 12.46
C MET A 1 -16.27 -10.64 12.20
N ARG A 2 -16.84 -9.50 12.58
CA ARG A 2 -16.16 -8.20 12.46
C ARG A 2 -15.33 -8.03 13.73
N GLU A 3 -14.01 -7.96 13.59
CA GLU A 3 -13.10 -7.81 14.72
C GLU A 3 -12.95 -6.33 15.07
N THR A 4 -13.41 -5.92 16.25
CA THR A 4 -13.43 -4.50 16.67
C THR A 4 -12.03 -3.87 16.72
N TRP A 5 -11.02 -4.63 17.15
CA TRP A 5 -9.63 -4.17 17.18
C TRP A 5 -9.10 -3.85 15.78
N VAL A 6 -9.55 -4.56 14.74
CA VAL A 6 -9.17 -4.29 13.35
C VAL A 6 -9.73 -2.95 12.90
N ASP A 7 -10.97 -2.63 13.28
CA ASP A 7 -11.57 -1.34 12.96
C ASP A 7 -10.85 -0.19 13.66
N TYR A 8 -10.50 -0.35 14.95
CA TYR A 8 -9.69 0.63 15.67
C TYR A 8 -8.31 0.82 15.05
N ALA A 9 -7.62 -0.28 14.71
CA ALA A 9 -6.31 -0.23 14.07
C ALA A 9 -6.36 0.50 12.71
N LYS A 10 -7.38 0.23 11.88
CA LYS A 10 -7.60 0.97 10.62
C LYS A 10 -7.85 2.45 10.88
N GLY A 11 -8.71 2.78 11.85
CA GLY A 11 -9.03 4.17 12.20
C GLY A 11 -7.78 4.95 12.61
N ILE A 12 -6.99 4.39 13.53
CA ILE A 12 -5.71 4.97 13.97
C ILE A 12 -4.75 5.11 12.77
N GLY A 13 -4.63 4.07 11.94
CA GLY A 13 -3.81 4.11 10.74
C GLY A 13 -4.21 5.24 9.77
N ILE A 14 -5.51 5.47 9.55
CA ILE A 14 -6.01 6.52 8.66
C ILE A 14 -5.67 7.91 9.25
N ILE A 15 -5.85 8.09 10.55
CA ILE A 15 -5.49 9.34 11.24
C ILE A 15 -3.99 9.63 11.06
N LEU A 16 -3.14 8.62 11.22
CA LEU A 16 -1.69 8.76 11.02
C LEU A 16 -1.33 9.13 9.58
N VAL A 17 -2.02 8.57 8.57
CA VAL A 17 -1.84 8.94 7.16
C VAL A 17 -2.14 10.42 6.95
N VAL A 18 -3.30 10.87 7.41
CA VAL A 18 -3.72 12.28 7.25
C VAL A 18 -2.74 13.21 7.96
N PHE A 19 -2.34 12.87 9.18
CA PHE A 19 -1.38 13.65 9.96
C PHE A 19 -0.01 13.72 9.27
N GLY A 20 0.51 12.59 8.76
CA GLY A 20 1.79 12.54 8.04
C GLY A 20 1.78 13.40 6.78
N HIS A 21 0.72 13.33 5.97
CA HIS A 21 0.59 14.17 4.77
C HIS A 21 0.41 15.66 5.10
N ALA A 22 -0.34 15.99 6.15
CA ALA A 22 -0.45 17.37 6.62
C ALA A 22 0.90 17.92 7.07
N ASN A 23 1.67 17.15 7.85
CA ASN A 23 3.01 17.52 8.31
C ASN A 23 3.98 17.76 7.13
N ARG A 24 4.00 16.86 6.14
CA ARG A 24 4.77 17.04 4.89
C ARG A 24 4.35 18.28 4.11
N GLY A 25 3.05 18.57 4.07
CA GLY A 25 2.49 19.75 3.42
C GLY A 25 2.94 21.05 4.10
N LEU A 26 2.87 21.12 5.42
CA LEU A 26 3.34 22.28 6.21
C LEU A 26 4.84 22.51 6.05
N TYR A 27 5.64 21.44 6.12
CA TYR A 27 7.08 21.54 5.93
C TYR A 27 7.43 22.03 4.51
N SER A 28 6.75 21.49 3.49
CA SER A 28 6.97 21.87 2.09
C SER A 28 6.48 23.29 1.75
N SER A 29 5.57 23.88 2.53
CA SER A 29 5.09 25.25 2.33
C SER A 29 6.00 26.31 2.97
N GLY A 30 7.08 25.91 3.64
CA GLY A 30 8.03 26.82 4.29
C GLY A 30 7.63 27.23 5.70
N ILE A 31 6.60 26.62 6.29
CA ILE A 31 6.30 26.81 7.72
C ILE A 31 7.41 26.14 8.53
N TYR A 32 8.05 26.91 9.41
CA TYR A 32 9.16 26.40 10.20
C TYR A 32 8.69 25.28 11.13
N ILE A 33 9.26 24.10 10.92
CA ILE A 33 9.19 22.93 11.79
C ILE A 33 10.65 22.48 11.95
N SER A 34 11.06 22.15 13.18
CA SER A 34 12.41 21.61 13.39
C SER A 34 12.63 20.40 12.46
N PRO A 35 13.69 20.37 11.64
CA PRO A 35 13.96 19.26 10.72
C PRO A 35 14.07 17.93 11.46
N GLU A 36 14.65 17.92 12.66
CA GLU A 36 14.78 16.74 13.50
C GLU A 36 13.41 16.19 13.92
N ILE A 37 12.51 17.07 14.38
CA ILE A 37 11.15 16.71 14.76
C ILE A 37 10.36 16.23 13.54
N TYR A 38 10.48 16.94 12.41
CA TYR A 38 9.84 16.57 11.15
C TYR A 38 10.25 15.17 10.71
N HIS A 39 11.56 14.90 10.58
CA HIS A 39 12.07 13.62 10.14
C HIS A 39 11.76 12.50 11.13
N TYR A 40 11.84 12.76 12.43
CA TYR A 40 11.49 11.78 13.44
C TYR A 40 10.01 11.37 13.34
N LEU A 41 9.09 12.35 13.30
CA LEU A 41 7.67 12.07 13.17
C LEU A 41 7.35 11.35 11.86
N ASP A 42 7.92 11.81 10.74
CA ASP A 42 7.71 11.20 9.43
C ASP A 42 8.17 9.73 9.42
N ASN A 43 9.38 9.46 9.92
CA ASN A 43 9.93 8.11 9.99
C ASN A 43 9.08 7.19 10.90
N VAL A 44 8.70 7.65 12.09
CA VAL A 44 7.87 6.88 13.03
C VAL A 44 6.54 6.52 12.38
N ILE A 45 5.86 7.50 11.78
CA ILE A 45 4.57 7.29 11.11
C ILE A 45 4.75 6.26 9.99
N TYR A 46 5.67 6.50 9.05
CA TYR A 46 5.86 5.64 7.87
C TYR A 46 6.36 4.23 8.21
N SER A 47 7.11 4.07 9.31
CA SER A 47 7.58 2.76 9.77
C SER A 47 6.46 1.81 10.22
N PHE A 48 5.27 2.35 10.54
CA PHE A 48 4.19 1.56 11.12
C PHE A 48 2.90 1.54 10.30
N HIS A 49 2.37 2.70 9.88
CA HIS A 49 1.00 2.74 9.35
C HIS A 49 0.86 1.99 8.02
N MET A 50 1.88 2.04 7.15
CA MET A 50 1.87 1.32 5.88
C MET A 50 1.96 -0.20 6.10
N PRO A 51 2.95 -0.72 6.86
CA PRO A 51 2.98 -2.12 7.28
C PRO A 51 1.66 -2.61 7.89
N LEU A 52 1.03 -1.80 8.74
CA LEU A 52 -0.24 -2.13 9.37
C LEU A 52 -1.33 -2.43 8.34
N PHE A 53 -1.53 -1.58 7.33
CA PHE A 53 -2.57 -1.82 6.33
C PHE A 53 -2.32 -3.05 5.46
N PHE A 54 -1.05 -3.37 5.14
CA PHE A 54 -0.69 -4.60 4.45
C PHE A 54 -0.94 -5.84 5.34
N PHE A 55 -0.56 -5.77 6.61
CA PHE A 55 -0.85 -6.81 7.61
C PHE A 55 -2.35 -7.08 7.73
N LEU A 56 -3.15 -6.04 7.94
CA LEU A 56 -4.62 -6.18 8.02
C LEU A 56 -5.22 -6.71 6.72
N SER A 57 -4.66 -6.35 5.56
CA SER A 57 -5.12 -6.89 4.27
C SER A 57 -4.79 -8.38 4.12
N GLY A 58 -3.62 -8.80 4.61
CA GLY A 58 -3.22 -10.21 4.68
C GLY A 58 -4.10 -11.03 5.63
N LEU A 59 -4.47 -10.46 6.78
CA LEU A 59 -5.35 -11.09 7.77
C LEU A 59 -6.66 -11.59 7.16
N PHE A 60 -7.25 -10.84 6.22
CA PHE A 60 -8.51 -11.22 5.56
C PHE A 60 -8.32 -11.87 4.18
N PHE A 61 -7.09 -12.11 3.73
CA PHE A 61 -6.84 -12.64 2.40
C PHE A 61 -7.41 -14.06 2.22
N VAL A 62 -7.06 -14.98 3.13
CA VAL A 62 -7.43 -16.40 3.03
C VAL A 62 -8.94 -16.58 3.04
N SER A 63 -9.64 -15.93 3.97
CA SER A 63 -11.10 -15.98 4.05
C SER A 63 -11.78 -15.36 2.82
N SER A 64 -11.17 -14.31 2.25
CA SER A 64 -11.68 -13.65 1.04
C SER A 64 -11.55 -14.50 -0.23
N ILE A 65 -10.59 -15.43 -0.32
CA ILE A 65 -10.34 -16.24 -1.53
C ILE A 65 -10.79 -17.70 -1.41
N LYS A 66 -10.87 -18.26 -0.19
CA LYS A 66 -11.08 -19.71 0.08
C LYS A 66 -12.29 -20.33 -0.65
N ASN A 67 -13.38 -19.58 -0.79
CA ASN A 67 -14.65 -20.05 -1.36
C ASN A 67 -15.02 -19.34 -2.67
N ARG A 68 -14.05 -18.72 -3.37
CA ARG A 68 -14.28 -17.98 -4.61
C ARG A 68 -13.29 -18.43 -5.67
N SER A 69 -13.67 -18.34 -6.94
CA SER A 69 -12.70 -18.49 -8.02
C SER A 69 -11.70 -17.32 -8.01
N LYS A 70 -10.47 -17.55 -8.48
CA LYS A 70 -9.43 -16.50 -8.58
C LYS A 70 -9.93 -15.29 -9.39
N LYS A 71 -10.70 -15.54 -10.46
CA LYS A 71 -11.32 -14.49 -11.29
C LYS A 71 -12.31 -13.62 -10.49
N VAL A 72 -13.21 -14.23 -9.73
CA VAL A 72 -14.20 -13.49 -8.91
C VAL A 72 -13.51 -12.70 -7.80
N PHE A 73 -12.50 -13.29 -7.16
CA PHE A 73 -11.69 -12.61 -6.16
C PHE A 73 -10.97 -11.37 -6.75
N LEU A 74 -10.22 -11.55 -7.84
CA LEU A 74 -9.49 -10.46 -8.49
C LEU A 74 -10.42 -9.37 -9.03
N TRP A 75 -11.58 -9.73 -9.57
CA TRP A 75 -12.58 -8.76 -9.99
C TRP A 75 -13.11 -7.91 -8.82
N SER A 76 -13.31 -8.53 -7.66
CA SER A 76 -13.67 -7.77 -6.45
C SER A 76 -12.56 -6.82 -6.02
N LYS A 77 -11.28 -7.23 -6.11
CA LYS A 77 -10.15 -6.35 -5.78
C LYS A 77 -10.00 -5.23 -6.80
N PHE A 78 -10.23 -5.51 -8.09
CA PHE A 78 -10.23 -4.49 -9.13
C PHE A 78 -11.25 -3.39 -8.82
N LYS A 79 -12.51 -3.76 -8.54
CA LYS A 79 -13.57 -2.78 -8.20
C LYS A 79 -13.30 -2.00 -6.92
N ASN A 80 -12.69 -2.62 -5.92
CA ASN A 80 -12.52 -2.01 -4.60
C ASN A 80 -11.16 -1.31 -4.41
N VAL A 81 -10.18 -1.56 -5.28
CA VAL A 81 -8.80 -1.05 -5.15
C VAL A 81 -8.40 -0.29 -6.41
N ILE A 82 -8.45 -0.92 -7.58
CA ILE A 82 -8.00 -0.30 -8.85
C ILE A 82 -8.95 0.78 -9.34
N TYR A 83 -10.26 0.58 -9.23
CA TYR A 83 -11.21 1.60 -9.62
C TYR A 83 -11.04 2.89 -8.79
N PRO A 84 -11.04 2.85 -7.44
CA PRO A 84 -10.73 4.04 -6.63
C PRO A 84 -9.35 4.62 -6.93
N TYR A 85 -8.34 3.77 -7.11
CA TYR A 85 -6.99 4.20 -7.47
C TYR A 85 -6.95 5.03 -8.77
N ALA A 86 -7.60 4.55 -9.84
CA ALA A 86 -7.65 5.25 -11.11
C ALA A 86 -8.43 6.56 -11.01
N VAL A 87 -9.62 6.52 -10.40
CA VAL A 87 -10.49 7.70 -10.23
C VAL A 87 -9.75 8.80 -9.46
N TRP A 88 -9.17 8.49 -8.30
CA TRP A 88 -8.51 9.49 -7.48
C TRP A 88 -7.17 9.95 -8.06
N SER A 89 -6.42 9.08 -8.74
CA SER A 89 -5.19 9.48 -9.45
C SER A 89 -5.49 10.48 -10.56
N LEU A 90 -6.56 10.28 -11.32
CA LEU A 90 -6.98 11.19 -12.39
C LEU A 90 -7.55 12.50 -11.84
N ILE A 91 -8.37 12.46 -10.78
CA ILE A 91 -8.91 13.67 -10.15
C ILE A 91 -7.77 14.51 -9.57
N GLN A 92 -6.91 13.92 -8.73
CA GLN A 92 -5.80 14.66 -8.12
C GLN A 92 -4.82 15.14 -9.18
N GLY A 93 -4.43 14.28 -10.13
CA GLY A 93 -3.55 14.66 -11.23
C GLY A 93 -4.13 15.77 -12.09
N GLY A 94 -5.44 15.76 -12.36
CA GLY A 94 -6.13 16.82 -13.09
C GLY A 94 -6.10 18.16 -12.35
N VAL A 95 -6.30 18.16 -11.03
CA VAL A 95 -6.14 19.34 -10.17
C VAL A 95 -4.69 19.85 -10.21
N GLU A 96 -3.70 18.96 -10.08
CA GLU A 96 -2.28 19.31 -10.17
C GLU A 96 -1.91 19.94 -11.53
N VAL A 97 -2.43 19.40 -12.64
CA VAL A 97 -2.24 19.98 -13.98
C VAL A 97 -2.88 21.36 -14.08
N PHE A 98 -4.12 21.53 -13.57
CA PHE A 98 -4.82 22.81 -13.60
C PHE A 98 -4.08 23.90 -12.83
N PHE A 99 -3.56 23.56 -11.64
CA PHE A 99 -2.79 24.48 -10.80
C PHE A 99 -1.28 24.47 -11.06
N SER A 100 -0.80 23.76 -12.08
CA SER A 100 0.64 23.66 -12.39
C SER A 100 1.31 25.02 -12.69
N LYS A 101 0.53 26.03 -13.10
CA LYS A 101 0.98 27.41 -13.30
C LYS A 101 1.14 28.22 -12.00
N TYR A 102 0.48 27.78 -10.94
CA TYR A 102 0.40 28.47 -9.65
C TYR A 102 1.16 27.74 -8.53
N THR A 103 1.69 26.56 -8.83
CA THR A 103 2.44 25.72 -7.88
C THR A 103 3.87 25.54 -8.37
N ASN A 104 4.78 25.21 -7.44
CA ASN A 104 6.17 24.91 -7.78
C ASN A 104 6.34 23.58 -8.56
N ALA A 105 5.27 22.79 -8.70
CA ALA A 105 5.27 21.49 -9.36
C ALA A 105 4.82 21.61 -10.82
N LYS A 106 5.73 21.34 -11.76
CA LYS A 106 5.42 21.24 -13.19
C LYS A 106 4.85 19.86 -13.51
N THR A 107 3.57 19.65 -13.20
CA THR A 107 2.87 18.42 -13.59
C THR A 107 2.29 18.54 -15.00
N SER A 108 2.65 17.61 -15.89
CA SER A 108 2.08 17.51 -17.24
C SER A 108 0.94 16.48 -17.32
N ILE A 109 0.11 16.57 -18.35
CA ILE A 109 -0.96 15.59 -18.62
C ILE A 109 -0.38 14.20 -18.86
N SER A 110 0.76 14.10 -19.55
CA SER A 110 1.46 12.82 -19.76
C SER A 110 1.86 12.16 -18.44
N ASP A 111 2.34 12.94 -17.47
CA ASP A 111 2.69 12.40 -16.16
C ASP A 111 1.45 11.83 -15.46
N VAL A 112 0.28 12.45 -15.63
CA VAL A 112 -0.98 11.99 -15.03
C VAL A 112 -1.45 10.70 -15.70
N LEU A 113 -1.37 10.60 -17.02
CA LEU A 113 -1.78 9.40 -17.75
C LEU A 113 -0.85 8.21 -17.53
N LEU A 114 0.39 8.46 -17.11
CA LEU A 114 1.36 7.44 -16.71
C LEU A 114 1.08 6.84 -15.32
N PHE A 115 0.01 7.24 -14.63
CA PHE A 115 -0.34 6.71 -13.31
C PHE A 115 -0.31 5.18 -13.19
N PRO A 116 -0.72 4.35 -14.20
CA PRO A 116 -0.73 2.90 -14.03
C PRO A 116 0.65 2.28 -13.85
N LEU A 117 1.69 2.96 -14.34
CA LEU A 117 3.09 2.54 -14.21
C LEU A 117 3.80 3.29 -13.08
N TYR A 118 3.43 4.56 -12.88
CA TYR A 118 4.04 5.46 -11.91
C TYR A 118 2.97 5.90 -10.91
N PRO A 119 2.74 5.15 -9.82
CA PRO A 119 1.72 5.51 -8.86
C PRO A 119 2.00 6.87 -8.24
N ARG A 120 0.99 7.75 -8.27
CA ARG A 120 1.13 9.14 -7.84
C ARG A 120 0.87 9.28 -6.34
N ALA A 121 1.71 10.08 -5.68
CA ALA A 121 1.52 10.52 -4.29
C ALA A 121 1.14 9.36 -3.35
N GLN A 122 0.16 9.54 -2.46
CA GLN A 122 -0.31 8.54 -1.50
C GLN A 122 -0.95 7.29 -2.12
N PHE A 123 -1.23 7.28 -3.43
CA PHE A 123 -1.93 6.18 -4.08
C PHE A 123 -1.07 4.96 -4.37
N TRP A 124 0.25 5.04 -4.17
CA TRP A 124 1.18 3.91 -4.28
C TRP A 124 0.75 2.70 -3.44
N PHE A 125 0.09 2.95 -2.30
CA PHE A 125 -0.43 1.88 -1.46
C PHE A 125 -1.40 0.97 -2.21
N LEU A 126 -2.38 1.57 -2.91
CA LEU A 126 -3.41 0.82 -3.63
C LEU A 126 -2.81 0.03 -4.80
N TYR A 127 -1.85 0.63 -5.49
CA TYR A 127 -1.05 -0.03 -6.52
C TYR A 127 -0.33 -1.27 -5.96
N ALA A 128 0.48 -1.08 -4.92
CA ALA A 128 1.28 -2.16 -4.32
C ALA A 128 0.39 -3.25 -3.73
N LEU A 129 -0.68 -2.88 -3.04
CA LEU A 129 -1.63 -3.82 -2.46
C LEU A 129 -2.31 -4.68 -3.54
N PHE A 130 -2.69 -4.09 -4.67
CA PHE A 130 -3.27 -4.84 -5.77
C PHE A 130 -2.27 -5.82 -6.40
N MET A 131 -1.02 -5.40 -6.60
CA MET A 131 0.04 -6.29 -7.09
C MET A 131 0.27 -7.46 -6.14
N ILE A 132 0.30 -7.21 -4.83
CA ILE A 132 0.41 -8.27 -3.82
C ILE A 132 -0.81 -9.21 -3.89
N PHE A 133 -2.03 -8.70 -4.07
CA PHE A 133 -3.21 -9.56 -4.26
C PHE A 133 -3.12 -10.43 -5.52
N ILE A 134 -2.56 -9.92 -6.62
CA ILE A 134 -2.30 -10.72 -7.84
C ILE A 134 -1.30 -11.84 -7.54
N ILE A 135 -0.14 -11.50 -6.98
CA ILE A 135 0.91 -12.47 -6.63
C ILE A 135 0.32 -13.55 -5.72
N CYS A 136 -0.37 -13.14 -4.65
CA CYS A 136 -1.01 -14.05 -3.71
C CYS A 136 -2.09 -14.92 -4.36
N ALA A 137 -2.90 -14.37 -5.26
CA ALA A 137 -3.91 -15.14 -5.99
C ALA A 137 -3.29 -16.18 -6.93
N ILE A 138 -2.16 -15.87 -7.56
CA ILE A 138 -1.42 -16.80 -8.43
C ILE A 138 -0.91 -17.98 -7.60
N ILE A 139 -0.15 -17.71 -6.52
CA ILE A 139 0.44 -18.75 -5.66
C ILE A 139 -0.59 -19.49 -4.80
N TYR A 140 -1.80 -18.95 -4.63
CA TYR A 140 -2.81 -19.56 -3.79
C TYR A 140 -3.25 -20.92 -4.32
N HIS A 141 -3.08 -21.94 -3.47
CA HIS A 141 -3.60 -23.28 -3.65
C HIS A 141 -4.34 -23.73 -2.38
N LYS A 142 -5.62 -24.12 -2.51
CA LYS A 142 -6.54 -24.40 -1.39
C LYS A 142 -5.97 -25.37 -0.34
N LYS A 143 -5.21 -26.38 -0.77
CA LYS A 143 -4.63 -27.41 0.11
C LYS A 143 -3.26 -27.05 0.69
N TYR A 144 -2.45 -26.25 -0.01
CA TYR A 144 -1.02 -26.10 0.30
C TYR A 144 -0.65 -24.70 0.79
N PHE A 145 -1.44 -23.67 0.49
CA PHE A 145 -1.11 -22.28 0.79
C PHE A 145 -0.79 -22.07 2.28
N LEU A 146 -1.65 -22.55 3.18
CA LEU A 146 -1.45 -22.40 4.63
C LEU A 146 -0.24 -23.18 5.17
N LYS A 147 0.14 -24.27 4.50
CA LYS A 147 1.32 -25.09 4.86
C LYS A 147 2.62 -24.42 4.41
N LEU A 148 2.62 -23.84 3.21
CA LEU A 148 3.77 -23.14 2.63
C LEU A 148 3.92 -21.69 3.12
N LEU A 149 2.98 -21.21 3.93
CA LEU A 149 2.97 -19.83 4.39
C LEU A 149 4.25 -19.37 5.12
N PRO A 150 4.89 -20.18 5.99
CA PRO A 150 6.19 -19.81 6.57
C PRO A 150 7.30 -19.65 5.52
N VAL A 151 7.25 -20.44 4.43
CA VAL A 151 8.20 -20.32 3.32
C VAL A 151 7.96 -19.02 2.56
N PHE A 152 6.71 -18.69 2.24
CA PHE A 152 6.39 -17.41 1.59
C PHE A 152 6.79 -16.21 2.45
N PHE A 153 6.57 -16.29 3.76
CA PHE A 153 7.03 -15.27 4.70
C PHE A 153 8.55 -15.14 4.67
N LEU A 154 9.31 -16.25 4.80
CA LEU A 154 10.77 -16.24 4.79
C LEU A 154 11.32 -15.66 3.48
N VAL A 155 10.79 -16.08 2.33
CA VAL A 155 11.18 -15.54 1.01
C VAL A 155 10.90 -14.04 0.95
N SER A 156 9.73 -13.59 1.39
CA SER A 156 9.39 -12.16 1.39
C SER A 156 10.24 -11.35 2.37
N PHE A 157 10.68 -11.96 3.47
CA PHE A 157 11.58 -11.33 4.45
C PHE A 157 12.99 -11.15 3.85
N VAL A 158 13.52 -12.17 3.17
CA VAL A 158 14.79 -12.04 2.44
C VAL A 158 14.70 -10.95 1.37
N VAL A 159 13.62 -10.94 0.59
CA VAL A 159 13.35 -9.90 -0.41
C VAL A 159 13.26 -8.50 0.22
N TYR A 160 12.65 -8.39 1.42
CA TYR A 160 12.60 -7.14 2.18
C TYR A 160 13.99 -6.66 2.60
N VAL A 161 14.83 -7.55 3.14
CA VAL A 161 16.21 -7.21 3.57
C VAL A 161 17.08 -6.81 2.38
N CYS A 162 16.98 -7.55 1.27
CA CYS A 162 17.72 -7.25 0.03
C CYS A 162 17.07 -6.13 -0.80
N SER A 163 16.01 -5.47 -0.30
CA SER A 163 15.27 -4.50 -1.09
C SER A 163 16.02 -3.21 -1.41
N GLY A 164 17.08 -2.91 -0.67
CA GLY A 164 18.00 -1.80 -0.98
C GLY A 164 18.72 -1.97 -2.32
N ASP A 165 18.88 -3.21 -2.80
CA ASP A 165 19.58 -3.52 -4.05
C ASP A 165 18.63 -3.60 -5.26
N PHE A 166 17.32 -3.73 -5.04
CA PHE A 166 16.32 -3.69 -6.10
C PHE A 166 16.10 -2.23 -6.52
N GLY A 167 16.58 -1.86 -7.71
CA GLY A 167 16.42 -0.51 -8.25
C GLY A 167 14.95 -0.06 -8.36
N ASN A 168 14.73 1.25 -8.50
CA ASN A 168 13.41 1.89 -8.60
C ASN A 168 12.62 1.58 -9.89
N GLY A 169 13.09 0.64 -10.72
CA GLY A 169 12.43 0.28 -11.97
C GLY A 169 11.01 -0.25 -11.74
N PHE A 170 10.01 0.33 -12.42
CA PHE A 170 8.58 0.00 -12.28
C PHE A 170 8.02 0.07 -10.84
N HIS A 171 8.69 0.77 -9.93
CA HIS A 171 8.26 0.88 -8.53
C HIS A 171 8.03 -0.49 -7.82
N PHE A 172 8.81 -1.50 -8.21
CA PHE A 172 8.79 -2.82 -7.55
C PHE A 172 9.17 -2.75 -6.08
N ASN A 173 9.92 -1.72 -5.68
CA ASN A 173 10.30 -1.44 -4.30
C ASN A 173 9.07 -1.42 -3.36
N TYR A 174 7.94 -0.84 -3.78
CA TYR A 174 6.74 -0.83 -2.94
C TYR A 174 6.18 -2.23 -2.67
N VAL A 175 6.30 -3.15 -3.63
CA VAL A 175 5.84 -4.53 -3.47
C VAL A 175 6.84 -5.33 -2.63
N SER A 176 8.13 -5.27 -2.95
CA SER A 176 9.18 -6.01 -2.24
C SER A 176 9.29 -5.61 -0.78
N GLN A 177 9.13 -4.32 -0.46
CA GLN A 177 9.22 -3.81 0.90
C GLN A 177 8.00 -4.11 1.78
N ASN A 178 6.84 -4.44 1.18
CA ASN A 178 5.58 -4.54 1.94
C ASN A 178 4.94 -5.94 1.94
N THR A 179 5.35 -6.83 1.03
CA THR A 179 4.81 -8.20 0.93
C THR A 179 5.00 -9.01 2.21
N VAL A 180 6.10 -8.77 2.95
CA VAL A 180 6.40 -9.44 4.21
C VAL A 180 5.32 -9.22 5.27
N PHE A 181 4.82 -7.99 5.40
CA PHE A 181 3.75 -7.65 6.35
C PHE A 181 2.43 -8.29 5.95
N PHE A 182 2.15 -8.40 4.65
CA PHE A 182 0.98 -9.10 4.15
C PHE A 182 1.00 -10.61 4.49
N PHE A 183 2.14 -11.29 4.31
CA PHE A 183 2.25 -12.70 4.70
C PHE A 183 2.22 -12.89 6.21
N LEU A 184 2.78 -11.96 6.99
CA LEU A 184 2.63 -11.96 8.44
C LEU A 184 1.14 -11.89 8.84
N GLY A 185 0.35 -11.05 8.17
CA GLY A 185 -1.11 -10.99 8.33
C GLY A 185 -1.80 -12.32 8.00
N CYS A 186 -1.42 -12.94 6.88
CA CYS A 186 -1.93 -14.27 6.53
C CYS A 186 -1.59 -15.33 7.58
N MET A 187 -0.44 -15.24 8.26
CA MET A 187 -0.06 -16.19 9.31
C MET A 187 -0.94 -16.01 10.55
N PHE A 188 -1.23 -14.75 10.89
CA PHE A 188 -2.12 -14.40 11.98
C PHE A 188 -3.57 -14.82 11.73
N SER A 189 -3.99 -14.92 10.46
CA SER A 189 -5.33 -15.37 10.09
C SER A 189 -5.63 -16.84 10.43
N LYS A 190 -4.67 -17.59 11.01
CA LYS A 190 -4.91 -18.95 11.52
C LYS A 190 -5.52 -18.95 12.92
N TYR A 191 -5.40 -17.84 13.63
CA TYR A 191 -5.85 -17.70 15.01
C TYR A 191 -7.23 -17.01 15.12
N TYR A 192 -7.85 -16.71 13.99
CA TYR A 192 -9.17 -16.09 13.82
C TYR A 192 -9.95 -16.80 12.70
#